data_AF-A0A8C9N1X3-F1
#
_entry.id   AF-A0A8C9N1X3-F1
#
_cell.length_a   1.000
_cell.length_b   1.000
_cell.length_c   1.000
_cell.angle_alpha   90.00
_cell.angle_beta   90.00
_cell.angle_gamma   90.00
#
_symmetry.space_group_name_H-M   'P 1'
#
loop_
_entity.id
_entity.type
_entity.pdbx_description
1 polymer ?
#
loop_
_entity_poly.entity_id
_entity_poly.type
_entity_poly.pdbx_seq_one_letter_code
_entity_poly.pdbx_strand_id
1 'polypeptide(L)'
;MPTYQVMLSAVHELPEGNLVFLTDRQELYVRVRGGFRRVLVSGGGQRGTPAGAALPGLRGPCPSSPVVPSWQLHLVALNTPLSGGMRGIRGADFQCFQQARQVGLAGTFRAFLSSRLQDLYSIVRRADRAAIPIVNLRDEVLFNNWDALFTGSGAPLRTGARILSFDGRDVLRDVGWPQKSVWHGSDAKGRRLPESYCETWRTEDHAVTGQASSLASGKLLEQAASSCQQAFIVLCIENSFMTTTKK
;
A
#
# COMPACT_ATOMS: atom_id res chain seq x y z
N MET A 1 3.09 32.87 -30.01
CA MET A 1 3.77 31.92 -29.10
C MET A 1 4.36 32.70 -27.94
N PRO A 2 4.05 32.37 -26.67
CA PRO A 2 4.56 33.14 -25.54
C PRO A 2 6.08 32.95 -25.41
N THR A 3 6.83 34.05 -25.53
CA THR A 3 8.28 34.10 -25.31
C THR A 3 8.60 34.51 -23.87
N TYR A 4 9.84 34.28 -23.42
CA TYR A 4 10.30 34.66 -22.07
C TYR A 4 10.01 36.15 -21.72
N GLN A 5 10.12 37.05 -22.70
CA GLN A 5 9.79 38.47 -22.51
C GLN A 5 8.29 38.70 -22.26
N VAL A 6 7.42 37.97 -22.96
CA VAL A 6 5.95 38.02 -22.78
C VAL A 6 5.54 37.49 -21.42
N MET A 7 6.22 36.44 -20.92
CA MET A 7 6.03 35.96 -19.55
C MET A 7 6.39 37.05 -18.53
N LEU A 8 7.54 37.71 -18.69
CA LEU A 8 7.98 38.77 -17.77
C LEU A 8 7.06 39.99 -17.78
N SER A 9 6.42 40.33 -18.90
CA SER A 9 5.41 41.39 -18.94
C SER A 9 4.09 40.99 -18.25
N ALA A 10 3.75 39.70 -18.23
CA ALA A 10 2.51 39.17 -17.64
C ALA A 10 2.59 38.92 -16.11
N VAL A 11 3.69 39.30 -15.45
CA VAL A 11 3.88 39.12 -13.99
C VAL A 11 2.74 39.75 -13.18
N HIS A 12 2.20 40.87 -13.62
CA HIS A 12 1.15 41.60 -12.89
C HIS A 12 -0.27 41.10 -13.21
N GLU A 13 -0.44 40.36 -14.32
CA GLU A 13 -1.75 39.87 -14.77
C GLU A 13 -2.07 38.48 -14.21
N LEU A 14 -1.05 37.73 -13.79
CA LEU A 14 -1.21 36.37 -13.27
C LEU A 14 -1.25 36.34 -11.73
N PRO A 15 -2.32 35.79 -11.14
CA PRO A 15 -2.35 35.44 -9.72
C PRO A 15 -1.20 34.53 -9.30
N GLU A 16 -0.74 34.67 -8.06
CA GLU A 16 0.23 33.77 -7.43
C GLU A 16 -0.28 32.33 -7.44
N GLY A 17 0.61 31.39 -7.79
CA GLY A 17 0.28 29.96 -7.92
C GLY A 17 0.00 29.47 -9.35
N ASN A 18 -0.18 30.37 -10.32
CA ASN A 18 -0.36 29.96 -11.72
C ASN A 18 0.92 29.35 -12.32
N LEU A 19 0.72 28.35 -13.18
CA LEU A 19 1.79 27.68 -13.93
C LEU A 19 1.85 28.23 -15.35
N VAL A 20 3.05 28.57 -15.80
CA VAL A 20 3.32 29.06 -17.16
C VAL A 20 4.34 28.14 -17.80
N PHE A 21 3.98 27.53 -18.93
CA PHE A 21 4.88 26.69 -19.70
C PHE A 21 5.38 27.45 -20.94
N LEU A 22 6.70 27.62 -21.02
CA LEU A 22 7.37 28.21 -22.17
C LEU A 22 7.67 27.11 -23.19
N THR A 23 6.86 27.05 -24.25
CA THR A 23 6.97 26.02 -25.30
C THR A 23 8.25 26.14 -26.11
N ASP A 24 8.80 27.35 -26.26
CA ASP A 24 10.06 27.63 -26.95
C ASP A 24 11.28 27.04 -26.22
N ARG A 25 11.23 26.99 -24.87
CA ARG A 25 12.33 26.50 -24.03
C ARG A 25 12.06 25.18 -23.31
N GLN A 26 10.84 24.65 -23.44
CA GLN A 26 10.36 23.49 -22.68
C GLN A 26 10.54 23.66 -21.16
N GLU A 27 10.38 24.88 -20.66
CA GLU A 27 10.55 25.22 -19.25
C GLU A 27 9.21 25.53 -18.61
N LEU A 28 8.99 24.99 -17.40
CA LEU A 28 7.83 25.30 -16.59
C LEU A 28 8.20 26.34 -15.52
N TYR A 29 7.35 27.33 -15.31
CA TYR A 29 7.49 28.36 -14.29
C TYR A 29 6.25 28.42 -13.42
N VAL A 30 6.43 28.77 -12.14
CA VAL A 30 5.33 29.11 -11.23
C VAL A 30 5.39 30.58 -10.85
N ARG A 31 4.24 31.27 -10.89
CA ARG A 31 4.10 32.65 -10.43
C ARG A 31 4.21 32.69 -8.91
N VAL A 32 5.22 33.38 -8.39
CA VAL A 32 5.48 33.60 -6.96
C VAL A 32 5.51 35.08 -6.64
N ARG A 33 5.33 35.48 -5.38
CA ARG A 33 5.44 36.88 -4.97
C ARG A 33 6.78 37.47 -5.43
N GLY A 34 6.72 38.48 -6.31
CA GLY A 34 7.90 39.14 -6.88
C GLY A 34 8.41 38.59 -8.21
N GLY A 35 7.73 37.62 -8.85
CA GLY A 35 8.06 37.19 -10.21
C GLY A 35 7.75 35.73 -10.52
N PHE A 36 8.62 35.09 -11.32
CA PHE A 36 8.48 33.68 -11.70
C PHE A 36 9.65 32.86 -11.17
N ARG A 37 9.35 31.64 -10.70
CA ARG A 37 10.36 30.65 -10.30
C ARG A 37 10.30 29.45 -11.23
N ARG A 38 11.43 29.10 -11.83
CA ARG A 38 11.54 27.94 -12.72
C ARG A 38 11.31 26.64 -11.93
N VAL A 39 10.52 25.75 -12.50
CA VAL A 39 10.28 24.39 -12.02
C VAL A 39 11.15 23.44 -12.84
N LEU A 40 12.04 22.73 -12.15
CA LEU A 40 12.86 21.70 -12.78
C LEU A 40 12.01 20.46 -13.00
N VAL A 41 11.62 20.22 -14.26
CA VAL A 41 10.97 18.98 -14.67
C VAL A 41 12.09 18.02 -15.06
N SER A 42 12.45 17.09 -14.17
CA SER A 42 13.43 16.05 -14.52
C SER A 42 12.77 15.02 -15.43
N GLY A 43 13.01 15.16 -16.74
CA GLY A 43 12.78 14.09 -17.70
C GLY A 43 13.74 12.94 -17.43
N GLY A 44 13.20 11.73 -17.25
CA GLY A 44 13.99 10.51 -17.05
C GLY A 44 14.96 10.30 -18.20
N GLY A 45 16.25 10.32 -17.88
CA GLY A 45 17.34 10.05 -18.81
C GLY A 45 18.65 9.95 -18.04
N GLN A 46 18.95 8.76 -17.52
CA GLN A 46 20.26 8.46 -16.95
C GLN A 46 21.32 8.63 -18.03
N ARG A 47 22.26 9.55 -17.81
CA ARG A 47 23.56 9.54 -18.49
C ARG A 47 24.62 9.83 -17.44
N GLY A 48 25.33 8.78 -17.06
CA GLY A 48 26.41 8.85 -16.08
C GLY A 48 27.52 9.78 -16.56
N THR A 49 28.03 10.58 -15.64
CA THR A 49 29.32 11.23 -15.74
C THR A 49 30.21 10.75 -14.59
N PRO A 50 31.54 10.65 -14.80
CA PRO A 50 32.44 10.02 -13.85
C PRO A 50 32.74 10.96 -12.68
N ALA A 51 32.83 10.37 -11.49
CA ALA A 51 33.17 11.05 -10.25
C ALA A 51 34.60 11.59 -10.28
N GLY A 52 34.73 12.91 -10.21
CA GLY A 52 35.97 13.61 -9.92
C GLY A 52 36.10 13.91 -8.43
N ALA A 53 37.22 13.48 -7.86
CA ALA A 53 37.90 14.01 -6.68
C ALA A 53 37.13 14.06 -5.34
N ALA A 54 37.45 13.08 -4.50
CA ALA A 54 37.24 13.13 -3.06
C ALA A 54 38.09 14.26 -2.41
N LEU A 55 37.48 14.99 -1.48
CA LEU A 55 38.18 15.72 -0.43
C LEU A 55 37.79 15.12 0.94
N PRO A 56 38.76 14.87 1.84
CA PRO A 56 38.49 14.22 3.11
C PRO A 56 38.14 15.24 4.20
N GLY A 57 37.21 14.84 5.07
CA GLY A 57 37.13 15.32 6.44
C GLY A 57 36.07 16.38 6.67
N LEU A 58 34.92 15.94 7.18
CA LEU A 58 34.24 16.46 8.38
C LEU A 58 33.09 15.48 8.69
N ARG A 59 33.38 14.48 9.53
CA ARG A 59 32.36 13.57 10.08
C ARG A 59 31.67 14.26 11.25
N GLY A 60 30.51 14.84 11.00
CA GLY A 60 29.46 15.05 11.99
C GLY A 60 28.20 14.31 11.50
N PRO A 61 27.42 13.64 12.36
CA PRO A 61 26.17 13.01 11.92
C PRO A 61 25.16 14.12 11.57
N CYS A 62 24.84 14.28 10.29
CA CYS A 62 23.71 15.10 9.87
C CYS A 62 22.40 14.48 10.41
N PRO A 63 21.61 15.18 11.24
CA PRO A 63 20.22 14.82 11.43
C PRO A 63 19.43 15.34 10.22
N SER A 64 18.51 14.52 9.71
CA SER A 64 17.61 14.78 8.58
C SER A 64 18.19 14.62 7.17
N SER A 65 18.41 13.36 6.76
CA SER A 65 18.00 13.00 5.39
C SER A 65 16.50 13.29 5.27
N PRO A 66 16.02 13.99 4.21
CA PRO A 66 14.59 13.98 3.93
C PRO A 66 14.21 12.52 3.71
N VAL A 67 13.38 11.98 4.61
CA VAL A 67 12.70 10.71 4.38
C VAL A 67 11.95 10.90 3.07
N VAL A 68 12.45 10.28 2.01
CA VAL A 68 11.73 10.21 0.74
C VAL A 68 10.39 9.58 1.09
N PRO A 69 9.24 10.21 0.81
CA PRO A 69 7.96 9.60 1.12
C PRO A 69 7.92 8.25 0.41
N SER A 70 7.81 7.16 1.16
CA SER A 70 7.68 5.82 0.59
C SER A 70 6.26 5.69 0.08
N TRP A 71 6.03 5.98 -1.20
CA TRP A 71 4.73 5.87 -1.88
C TRP A 71 4.37 4.39 -2.05
N GLN A 72 3.98 3.72 -0.96
CA GLN A 72 3.64 2.29 -0.95
C GLN A 72 2.61 1.98 0.14
N LEU A 73 1.87 0.89 -0.03
CA LEU A 73 1.01 0.31 1.00
C LEU A 73 1.55 -1.05 1.38
N HIS A 74 1.71 -1.29 2.68
CA HIS A 74 2.20 -2.56 3.18
C HIS A 74 1.06 -3.56 3.36
N LEU A 75 1.23 -4.77 2.82
CA LEU A 75 0.41 -5.94 3.09
C LEU A 75 1.22 -6.93 3.92
N VAL A 76 0.80 -7.13 5.17
CA VAL A 76 1.56 -7.87 6.19
C VAL A 76 0.63 -8.84 6.89
N ALA A 77 1.09 -10.04 7.25
CA ALA A 77 0.30 -11.00 8.00
C ALA A 77 0.31 -10.71 9.51
N LEU A 78 -0.76 -11.08 10.21
CA LEU A 78 -0.70 -11.25 11.67
C LEU A 78 0.30 -12.35 12.02
N ASN A 79 0.90 -12.28 13.21
CA ASN A 79 1.93 -13.20 13.73
C ASN A 79 1.41 -14.60 14.09
N THR A 80 0.10 -14.85 14.05
CA THR A 80 -0.50 -16.16 14.31
C THR A 80 -1.70 -16.38 13.39
N PRO A 81 -1.99 -17.63 12.98
CA PRO A 81 -3.22 -17.94 12.28
C PRO A 81 -4.43 -17.73 13.20
N LEU A 82 -5.59 -17.41 12.61
CA LEU A 82 -6.84 -17.21 13.34
C LEU A 82 -7.97 -18.07 12.73
N SER A 83 -8.87 -18.54 13.60
CA SER A 83 -10.17 -19.08 13.19
C SER A 83 -11.10 -17.97 12.71
N GLY A 84 -12.29 -18.33 12.26
CA GLY A 84 -13.35 -17.36 11.93
C GLY A 84 -13.80 -16.52 13.13
N GLY A 85 -13.54 -16.97 14.36
CA GLY A 85 -13.95 -16.34 15.62
C GLY A 85 -13.11 -15.14 16.05
N MET A 86 -12.95 -14.14 15.19
CA MET A 86 -12.04 -12.99 15.42
C MET A 86 -12.64 -11.86 16.28
N ARG A 87 -13.70 -12.12 17.05
CA ARG A 87 -14.52 -11.11 17.77
C ARG A 87 -15.07 -10.03 16.82
N GLY A 88 -15.38 -10.44 15.60
CA GLY A 88 -15.81 -9.59 14.50
C GLY A 88 -14.69 -8.76 13.88
N ILE A 89 -15.02 -8.00 12.84
CA ILE A 89 -14.03 -7.19 12.10
C ILE A 89 -13.25 -6.21 12.99
N ARG A 90 -13.86 -5.70 14.07
CA ARG A 90 -13.18 -4.81 15.02
C ARG A 90 -12.05 -5.51 15.79
N GLY A 91 -12.22 -6.79 16.11
CA GLY A 91 -11.18 -7.57 16.77
C GLY A 91 -10.01 -7.85 15.84
N ALA A 92 -10.29 -8.20 14.57
CA ALA A 92 -9.26 -8.35 13.54
C ALA A 92 -8.51 -7.04 13.26
N ASP A 93 -9.24 -5.93 13.07
CA ASP A 93 -8.64 -4.59 12.88
C ASP A 93 -7.76 -4.20 14.08
N PHE A 94 -8.20 -4.49 15.31
CA PHE A 94 -7.43 -4.20 16.51
C PHE A 94 -6.12 -5.01 16.58
N GLN A 95 -6.12 -6.28 16.18
CA GLN A 95 -4.89 -7.08 16.13
C GLN A 95 -3.90 -6.53 15.09
N CYS A 96 -4.38 -6.13 13.91
CA CYS A 96 -3.56 -5.48 12.89
C CYS A 96 -2.92 -4.19 13.42
N PHE A 97 -3.72 -3.35 14.07
CA PHE A 97 -3.24 -2.11 14.68
C PHE A 97 -2.18 -2.38 15.76
N GLN A 98 -2.45 -3.31 16.68
CA GLN A 98 -1.56 -3.59 17.80
C GLN A 98 -0.21 -4.12 17.31
N GLN A 99 -0.20 -5.12 16.41
CA GLN A 99 1.05 -5.73 15.94
C GLN A 99 1.87 -4.77 15.07
N ALA A 100 1.22 -3.97 14.22
CA ALA A 100 1.90 -2.93 13.44
C ALA A 100 2.65 -1.92 14.34
N ARG A 101 2.02 -1.50 15.45
CA ARG A 101 2.62 -0.55 16.40
C ARG A 101 3.79 -1.15 17.18
N GLN A 102 3.72 -2.44 17.51
CA GLN A 102 4.81 -3.15 18.20
C GLN A 102 6.10 -3.19 17.37
N VAL A 103 5.99 -3.16 16.05
CA VAL A 103 7.14 -3.16 15.13
C VAL A 103 7.44 -1.76 14.56
N GLY A 104 6.85 -0.71 15.14
CA GLY A 104 7.18 0.67 14.81
C GLY A 104 6.57 1.20 13.51
N LEU A 105 5.63 0.49 12.88
CA LEU A 105 4.97 0.97 11.66
C LEU A 105 4.00 2.11 11.99
N ALA A 106 4.20 3.25 11.34
CA ALA A 106 3.42 4.46 11.58
C ALA A 106 2.05 4.47 10.87
N GLY A 107 1.87 3.61 9.87
CA GLY A 107 0.67 3.48 9.05
C GLY A 107 -0.59 3.07 9.81
N THR A 108 -1.74 3.20 9.15
CA THR A 108 -3.03 2.73 9.67
C THR A 108 -3.38 1.40 9.02
N PHE A 109 -3.17 0.31 9.77
CA PHE A 109 -3.43 -1.05 9.31
C PHE A 109 -4.85 -1.49 9.62
N ARG A 110 -5.50 -2.13 8.64
CA ARG A 110 -6.82 -2.75 8.75
C ARG A 110 -6.75 -4.19 8.28
N ALA A 111 -7.61 -5.04 8.80
CA ALA A 111 -7.70 -6.43 8.39
C ALA A 111 -8.14 -6.52 6.92
N PHE A 112 -7.45 -7.32 6.12
CA PHE A 112 -7.74 -7.62 4.72
C PHE A 112 -8.95 -8.57 4.62
N LEU A 113 -10.11 -8.12 5.10
CA LEU A 113 -11.33 -8.93 5.19
C LEU A 113 -12.55 -8.09 4.80
N SER A 114 -13.47 -8.68 4.05
CA SER A 114 -14.83 -8.16 3.93
C SER A 114 -15.60 -8.33 5.25
N SER A 115 -16.59 -7.49 5.52
CA SER A 115 -17.48 -7.63 6.68
C SER A 115 -18.90 -7.17 6.35
N ARG A 116 -19.80 -7.13 7.34
CA ARG A 116 -21.22 -6.79 7.15
C ARG A 116 -21.48 -5.51 6.33
N LEU A 117 -20.70 -4.46 6.56
CA LEU A 117 -20.90 -3.13 5.95
C LEU A 117 -19.69 -2.64 5.13
N GLN A 118 -18.66 -3.46 4.97
CA GLN A 118 -17.42 -3.08 4.31
C GLN A 118 -17.03 -4.16 3.30
N ASP A 119 -16.92 -3.77 2.05
CA ASP A 119 -16.26 -4.59 1.03
C ASP A 119 -14.75 -4.50 1.19
N LEU A 120 -14.04 -5.61 1.01
CA LEU A 120 -12.58 -5.64 1.02
C LEU A 120 -11.99 -4.55 0.12
N TYR A 121 -12.48 -4.42 -1.11
CA TYR A 121 -12.05 -3.39 -2.08
C TYR A 121 -12.13 -1.95 -1.53
N SER A 122 -13.05 -1.69 -0.60
CA SER A 122 -13.31 -0.36 -0.05
C SER A 122 -12.41 0.05 1.11
N ILE A 123 -11.55 -0.86 1.61
CA ILE A 123 -10.67 -0.61 2.76
C ILE A 123 -9.62 0.47 2.45
N VAL A 124 -8.97 0.38 1.29
CA VAL A 124 -7.99 1.38 0.85
C VAL A 124 -8.70 2.62 0.32
N ARG A 125 -8.21 3.81 0.68
CA ARG A 125 -8.77 5.09 0.22
C ARG A 125 -8.76 5.17 -1.29
N ARG A 126 -9.82 5.75 -1.88
CA ARG A 126 -10.00 5.86 -3.33
C ARG A 126 -8.79 6.50 -4.05
N ALA A 127 -8.16 7.51 -3.45
CA ALA A 127 -7.03 8.21 -4.03
C ALA A 127 -5.77 7.34 -4.20
N ASP A 128 -5.62 6.31 -3.35
CA ASP A 128 -4.40 5.51 -3.28
C ASP A 128 -4.48 4.24 -4.15
N ARG A 129 -5.65 3.93 -4.75
CA ARG A 129 -5.90 2.61 -5.34
C ARG A 129 -5.22 2.36 -6.68
N ALA A 130 -5.10 3.39 -7.51
CA ALA A 130 -4.66 3.26 -8.90
C ALA A 130 -3.13 3.39 -9.06
N ALA A 131 -2.46 4.07 -8.13
CA ALA A 131 -1.06 4.48 -8.31
C ALA A 131 -0.09 3.92 -7.26
N ILE A 132 -0.58 3.50 -6.10
CA ILE A 132 0.31 3.11 -4.99
C ILE A 132 0.57 1.61 -5.02
N PRO A 133 1.84 1.16 -5.15
CA PRO A 133 2.20 -0.26 -5.11
C PRO A 133 1.92 -0.90 -3.76
N ILE A 134 1.60 -2.19 -3.81
CA ILE A 134 1.40 -3.01 -2.62
C ILE A 134 2.67 -3.84 -2.40
N VAL A 135 3.29 -3.68 -1.23
CA VAL A 135 4.56 -4.32 -0.87
C VAL A 135 4.41 -5.19 0.37
N ASN A 136 5.37 -6.09 0.61
CA ASN A 136 5.47 -6.81 1.88
C ASN A 136 6.21 -5.99 2.96
N LEU A 137 6.47 -6.59 4.13
CA LEU A 137 7.17 -5.92 5.25
C LEU A 137 8.62 -5.49 4.93
N ARG A 138 9.24 -6.04 3.87
CA ARG A 138 10.61 -5.72 3.42
C ARG A 138 10.62 -4.88 2.15
N ASP A 139 9.53 -4.16 1.87
CA ASP A 139 9.37 -3.29 0.70
C ASP A 139 9.43 -4.03 -0.66
N GLU A 140 9.22 -5.35 -0.66
CA GLU A 140 9.19 -6.13 -1.90
C GLU A 140 7.80 -6.07 -2.53
N VAL A 141 7.73 -5.68 -3.80
CA VAL A 141 6.46 -5.49 -4.51
C VAL A 141 5.71 -6.81 -4.69
N LEU A 142 4.51 -6.89 -4.11
CA LEU A 142 3.55 -7.99 -4.28
C LEU A 142 2.62 -7.71 -5.47
N PHE A 143 2.06 -6.50 -5.54
CA PHE A 143 1.14 -6.09 -6.59
C PHE A 143 1.43 -4.66 -7.05
N ASN A 144 1.12 -4.39 -8.33
CA ASN A 144 1.39 -3.08 -8.94
C ASN A 144 0.61 -1.94 -8.27
N ASN A 145 -0.64 -2.21 -7.88
CA ASN A 145 -1.52 -1.29 -7.17
C ASN A 145 -2.73 -2.04 -6.58
N TRP A 146 -3.60 -1.35 -5.86
CA TRP A 146 -4.78 -1.95 -5.24
C TRP A 146 -5.81 -2.44 -6.27
N ASP A 147 -6.09 -1.64 -7.30
CA ASP A 147 -7.11 -2.00 -8.32
C ASP A 147 -6.75 -3.28 -9.07
N ALA A 148 -5.46 -3.56 -9.26
CA ALA A 148 -4.97 -4.76 -9.94
C ALA A 148 -5.39 -6.06 -9.23
N LEU A 149 -5.58 -6.06 -7.90
CA LEU A 149 -6.04 -7.24 -7.15
C LEU A 149 -7.47 -7.62 -7.51
N PHE A 150 -8.32 -6.65 -7.84
CA PHE A 150 -9.78 -6.82 -7.95
C PHE A 150 -10.29 -6.82 -9.38
N THR A 151 -9.41 -7.17 -10.32
CA THR A 151 -9.72 -7.36 -11.75
C THR A 151 -10.62 -8.57 -12.02
N GLY A 152 -10.86 -9.42 -11.01
CA GLY A 152 -11.57 -10.70 -11.15
C GLY A 152 -10.67 -11.91 -11.44
N SER A 153 -9.35 -11.69 -11.58
CA SER A 153 -8.36 -12.75 -11.82
C SER A 153 -8.00 -13.60 -10.58
N GLY A 154 -8.54 -13.23 -9.41
CA GLY A 154 -8.22 -13.86 -8.13
C GLY A 154 -6.92 -13.36 -7.50
N ALA A 155 -6.43 -12.18 -7.92
CA ALA A 155 -5.20 -11.55 -7.41
C ALA A 155 -3.99 -12.53 -7.46
N PRO A 156 -3.51 -12.92 -8.65
CA PRO A 156 -2.35 -13.78 -8.78
C PRO A 156 -1.10 -13.12 -8.19
N LEU A 157 -0.42 -13.84 -7.31
CA LEU A 157 0.85 -13.43 -6.71
C LEU A 157 1.97 -13.53 -7.74
N ARG A 158 2.94 -12.61 -7.66
CA ARG A 158 4.17 -12.70 -8.45
C ARG A 158 4.95 -13.96 -8.07
N THR A 159 5.62 -14.57 -9.06
CA THR A 159 6.50 -15.72 -8.82
C THR A 159 7.57 -15.36 -7.79
N GLY A 160 7.67 -16.16 -6.72
CA GLY A 160 8.63 -15.92 -5.63
C GLY A 160 8.24 -14.80 -4.67
N ALA A 161 7.02 -14.23 -4.78
CA ALA A 161 6.51 -13.26 -3.81
C ALA A 161 6.42 -13.89 -2.40
N ARG A 162 6.83 -13.12 -1.40
CA ARG A 162 6.81 -13.54 0.01
C ARG A 162 5.88 -12.66 0.80
N ILE A 163 4.96 -13.29 1.52
CA ILE A 163 4.10 -12.60 2.49
C ILE A 163 4.75 -12.77 3.85
N LEU A 164 5.03 -11.65 4.51
CA LEU A 164 5.71 -11.64 5.79
C LEU A 164 4.72 -11.27 6.90
N SER A 165 4.85 -11.88 8.07
CA SER A 165 4.18 -11.46 9.30
C SER A 165 4.87 -10.24 9.90
N PHE A 166 4.22 -9.52 10.82
CA PHE A 166 4.80 -8.35 11.48
C PHE A 166 6.14 -8.65 12.18
N ASP A 167 6.31 -9.85 12.75
CA ASP A 167 7.57 -10.31 13.33
C ASP A 167 8.62 -10.80 12.31
N GLY A 168 8.36 -10.65 11.00
CA GLY A 168 9.33 -10.85 9.93
C GLY A 168 9.45 -12.29 9.39
N ARG A 169 8.55 -13.19 9.78
CA ARG A 169 8.52 -14.59 9.31
C ARG A 169 7.79 -14.72 7.97
N ASP A 170 8.25 -15.63 7.12
CA ASP A 170 7.61 -15.94 5.83
C ASP A 170 6.47 -16.94 6.04
N VAL A 171 5.22 -16.50 5.92
CA VAL A 171 4.05 -17.31 6.27
C VAL A 171 3.91 -18.56 5.39
N LEU A 172 4.46 -18.57 4.16
CA LEU A 172 4.43 -19.76 3.31
C LEU A 172 5.39 -20.84 3.78
N ARG A 173 6.52 -20.45 4.39
CA ARG A 173 7.60 -21.38 4.78
C ARG A 173 7.60 -21.71 6.26
N ASP A 174 7.10 -20.81 7.10
CA ASP A 174 7.15 -20.94 8.55
C ASP A 174 6.16 -22.00 9.07
N VAL A 175 6.59 -22.83 10.02
CA VAL A 175 5.77 -23.90 10.59
C VAL A 175 4.63 -23.38 11.47
N GLY A 176 4.70 -22.12 11.93
CA GLY A 176 3.66 -21.48 12.74
C GLY A 176 2.32 -21.31 12.02
N TRP A 177 2.29 -21.42 10.68
CA TRP A 177 1.07 -21.48 9.88
C TRP A 177 0.96 -22.85 9.21
N PRO A 178 0.41 -23.87 9.86
CA PRO A 178 0.31 -25.20 9.25
C PRO A 178 -0.53 -25.19 7.98
N GLN A 179 -1.58 -24.36 7.95
CA GLN A 179 -2.45 -24.20 6.79
C GLN A 179 -2.13 -22.90 6.04
N LYS A 180 -1.73 -23.04 4.78
CA LYS A 180 -1.26 -21.94 3.91
C LYS A 180 -2.41 -21.26 3.17
N SER A 181 -3.50 -21.01 3.86
CA SER A 181 -4.68 -20.32 3.32
C SER A 181 -4.85 -18.96 3.97
N VAL A 182 -5.47 -18.02 3.25
CA VAL A 182 -5.74 -16.65 3.70
C VAL A 182 -7.24 -16.44 3.77
N TRP A 183 -7.75 -15.95 4.91
CA TRP A 183 -9.14 -15.49 5.02
C TRP A 183 -9.33 -14.18 4.24
N HIS A 184 -10.45 -14.03 3.52
CA HIS A 184 -10.84 -12.75 2.90
C HIS A 184 -12.35 -12.48 2.95
N GLY A 185 -13.21 -13.50 2.86
CA GLY A 185 -14.67 -13.34 2.92
C GLY A 185 -15.27 -12.53 1.76
N SER A 186 -14.58 -12.53 0.63
CA SER A 186 -14.89 -11.68 -0.54
C SER A 186 -14.92 -12.46 -1.84
N ASP A 187 -15.64 -11.96 -2.83
CA ASP A 187 -15.51 -12.44 -4.19
C ASP A 187 -14.18 -11.98 -4.85
N ALA A 188 -13.92 -12.43 -6.08
CA ALA A 188 -12.72 -12.08 -6.84
C ALA A 188 -12.61 -10.58 -7.21
N LYS A 189 -13.67 -9.79 -6.97
CA LYS A 189 -13.71 -8.33 -7.15
C LYS A 189 -13.68 -7.59 -5.80
N GLY A 190 -13.46 -8.30 -4.69
CA GLY A 190 -13.36 -7.72 -3.36
C GLY A 190 -14.68 -7.27 -2.77
N ARG A 191 -15.81 -7.75 -3.30
CA ARG A 191 -17.15 -7.52 -2.73
C ARG A 191 -17.43 -8.54 -1.63
N ARG A 192 -18.09 -8.11 -0.56
CA ARG A 192 -18.44 -9.02 0.56
C ARG A 192 -19.37 -10.14 0.13
N LEU A 193 -19.17 -11.32 0.73
CA LEU A 193 -20.04 -12.49 0.58
C LEU A 193 -20.75 -12.75 1.92
N PRO A 194 -22.00 -12.29 2.11
CA PRO A 194 -22.71 -12.42 3.38
C PRO A 194 -22.84 -13.86 3.90
N GLU A 195 -22.92 -14.82 2.99
CA GLU A 195 -23.05 -16.24 3.33
C GLU A 195 -21.69 -16.93 3.59
N SER A 196 -20.56 -16.26 3.33
CA SER A 196 -19.23 -16.87 3.37
C SER A 196 -18.18 -15.93 3.98
N TYR A 197 -18.46 -15.45 5.19
CA TYR A 197 -17.53 -14.63 5.99
C TYR A 197 -17.63 -14.90 7.50
N CYS A 198 -17.92 -16.15 7.88
CA CYS A 198 -17.99 -16.59 9.29
C CYS A 198 -18.87 -15.72 10.18
N GLU A 199 -20.09 -15.43 9.73
CA GLU A 199 -21.02 -14.50 10.40
C GLU A 199 -20.35 -13.17 10.76
N THR A 200 -19.69 -12.57 9.77
CA THR A 200 -18.83 -11.38 9.91
C THR A 200 -17.72 -11.55 10.95
N TRP A 201 -17.05 -12.69 10.90
CA TRP A 201 -15.90 -13.11 11.72
C TRP A 201 -16.20 -13.22 13.22
N ARG A 202 -17.39 -13.72 13.55
CA ARG A 202 -17.83 -13.87 14.95
C ARG A 202 -17.91 -15.32 15.43
N THR A 203 -17.90 -16.27 14.52
CA THR A 203 -18.04 -17.69 14.83
C THR A 203 -16.87 -18.50 14.30
N GLU A 204 -16.54 -19.57 15.01
CA GLU A 204 -15.62 -20.62 14.61
C GLU A 204 -16.31 -21.98 14.52
N ASP A 205 -17.64 -21.97 14.37
CA ASP A 205 -18.43 -23.20 14.18
C ASP A 205 -18.00 -23.91 12.89
N HIS A 206 -17.83 -25.23 13.00
CA HIS A 206 -17.46 -26.10 11.89
C HIS A 206 -18.46 -26.07 10.72
N ALA A 207 -19.76 -25.88 11.00
CA ALA A 207 -20.84 -25.89 10.02
C ALA A 207 -20.94 -24.58 9.24
N VAL A 208 -20.37 -23.49 9.77
CA VAL A 208 -20.34 -22.19 9.12
C VAL A 208 -19.08 -22.08 8.26
N THR A 209 -19.20 -21.38 7.13
CA THR A 209 -18.10 -21.22 6.19
C THR A 209 -17.69 -19.76 6.01
N GLY A 210 -16.43 -19.60 5.62
CA GLY A 210 -15.83 -18.35 5.21
C GLY A 210 -15.10 -18.52 3.88
N GLN A 211 -14.96 -17.42 3.14
CA GLN A 211 -14.17 -17.43 1.91
C GLN A 211 -12.69 -17.27 2.22
N ALA A 212 -11.90 -18.22 1.74
CA ALA A 212 -10.45 -18.27 1.86
C ALA A 212 -9.78 -18.53 0.50
N SER A 213 -8.49 -18.22 0.43
CA SER A 213 -7.65 -18.46 -0.74
C SER A 213 -6.44 -19.30 -0.35
N SER A 214 -6.16 -20.38 -1.08
CA SER A 214 -4.96 -21.18 -0.85
C SER A 214 -3.77 -20.49 -1.49
N LEU A 215 -2.70 -20.21 -0.72
CA LEU A 215 -1.48 -19.64 -1.29
C LEU A 215 -0.75 -20.62 -2.22
N ALA A 216 -1.07 -21.92 -2.15
CA ALA A 216 -0.56 -22.92 -3.08
C ALA A 216 -1.09 -22.75 -4.51
N SER A 217 -2.28 -22.16 -4.69
CA SER A 217 -2.79 -21.82 -6.03
C SER A 217 -2.12 -20.58 -6.63
N GLY A 218 -1.23 -19.92 -5.87
CA GLY A 218 -0.57 -18.69 -6.26
C GLY A 218 -1.50 -17.48 -6.31
N LYS A 219 -2.69 -17.56 -5.68
CA LYS A 219 -3.71 -16.51 -5.69
C LYS A 219 -4.02 -16.03 -4.28
N LEU A 220 -4.44 -14.77 -4.17
CA LEU A 220 -4.85 -14.16 -2.90
C LEU A 220 -6.37 -14.11 -2.71
N LEU A 221 -7.13 -14.18 -3.81
CA LEU A 221 -8.60 -14.12 -3.83
C LEU A 221 -9.20 -15.31 -4.61
N GLU A 222 -8.58 -16.49 -4.49
CA GLU A 222 -9.23 -17.74 -4.90
C GLU A 222 -10.57 -17.90 -4.17
N GLN A 223 -11.51 -18.60 -4.79
CA GLN A 223 -12.86 -18.74 -4.26
C GLN A 223 -13.03 -20.11 -3.60
N ALA A 224 -12.42 -20.30 -2.42
CA ALA A 224 -12.58 -21.53 -1.65
C ALA A 224 -13.40 -21.28 -0.37
N ALA A 225 -14.58 -21.89 -0.28
CA ALA A 225 -15.36 -21.91 0.96
C ALA A 225 -14.72 -22.91 1.93
N SER A 226 -14.35 -22.43 3.12
CA SER A 226 -13.69 -23.22 4.15
C SER A 226 -14.41 -23.09 5.49
N SER A 227 -14.37 -24.15 6.30
CA SER A 227 -14.97 -24.16 7.63
C SER A 227 -14.34 -23.10 8.54
N CYS A 228 -15.16 -22.37 9.30
CA CYS A 228 -14.72 -21.29 10.18
C CYS A 228 -13.91 -21.78 11.39
N GLN A 229 -13.90 -23.08 11.67
CA GLN A 229 -13.04 -23.68 12.69
C GLN A 229 -11.55 -23.71 12.27
N GLN A 230 -11.27 -23.65 10.97
CA GLN A 230 -9.90 -23.71 10.44
C GLN A 230 -9.11 -22.46 10.82
N ALA A 231 -7.83 -22.63 11.15
CA ALA A 231 -6.94 -21.53 11.52
C ALA A 231 -6.08 -21.13 10.32
N PHE A 232 -6.40 -19.99 9.71
CA PHE A 232 -5.74 -19.50 8.50
C PHE A 232 -5.03 -18.17 8.74
N ILE A 233 -4.22 -17.78 7.75
CA ILE A 233 -3.53 -16.49 7.72
C ILE A 233 -4.57 -15.37 7.62
N VAL A 234 -4.39 -14.33 8.42
CA VAL A 234 -5.12 -13.07 8.30
C VAL A 234 -4.12 -11.99 7.93
N LEU A 235 -4.40 -11.28 6.84
CA LEU A 235 -3.56 -10.19 6.36
C LEU A 235 -4.07 -8.84 6.86
N CYS A 236 -3.17 -7.88 6.90
CA CYS A 236 -3.38 -6.51 7.31
C CYS A 236 -2.83 -5.60 6.21
N ILE A 237 -3.66 -4.67 5.75
CA ILE A 237 -3.33 -3.71 4.71
C ILE A 237 -3.30 -2.30 5.30
N GLU A 238 -2.27 -1.54 4.94
CA GLU A 238 -2.25 -0.11 5.18
C GLU A 238 -3.33 0.58 4.35
N ASN A 239 -4.27 1.28 5.00
CA ASN A 239 -5.46 1.80 4.33
C ASN A 239 -5.25 3.12 3.58
N SER A 240 -4.11 3.77 3.79
CA SER A 240 -3.71 4.99 3.10
C SER A 240 -2.22 5.25 3.25
N PHE A 241 -1.62 5.82 2.21
CA PHE A 241 -0.25 6.28 2.26
C PHE A 241 -0.16 7.56 3.12
N MET A 242 0.77 7.56 4.09
CA MET A 242 1.04 8.72 4.94
C MET A 242 2.10 9.62 4.29
N THR A 243 1.72 10.84 3.88
CA THR A 243 2.71 11.91 3.72
C THR A 243 3.07 12.41 5.12
N THR A 244 4.31 12.22 5.55
CA THR A 244 4.79 12.89 6.76
C THR A 244 4.93 14.38 6.48
N THR A 245 3.84 15.14 6.54
CA THR A 245 3.92 16.58 6.75
C THR A 245 4.34 16.80 8.20
N LYS A 246 5.66 16.91 8.42
CA LYS A 246 6.16 17.53 9.65
C LYS A 246 5.59 18.95 9.69
N LYS A 247 4.70 19.20 10.65
CA LYS A 247 4.38 20.57 11.11
C LYS A 247 5.54 21.11 11.92
#